data_AF-A0A7G5C0D4-F1
#
_entry.id   AF-A0A7G5C0D4-F1
#
_cell.length_a   1.000
_cell.length_b   1.000
_cell.length_c   1.000
_cell.angle_alpha   90.00
_cell.angle_beta   90.00
_cell.angle_gamma   90.00
#
_symmetry.space_group_name_H-M   'P 1'
#
loop_
_entity.id
_entity.type
_entity.pdbx_description
1 polymer ?
#
loop_
_entity_poly.entity_id
_entity_poly.type
_entity_poly.pdbx_seq_one_letter_code
_entity_poly.pdbx_strand_id
1 'polypeptide(L)'
;MNGNNRNENLSQRNNGEKGYSLEYMVTGLFQSQGYLARRSIPLQYGPINQDATDIDVLGIQFTLPFKGHRIICDCKNKQKSKPYERIFWAKGLGEFTKATDVYVALPKTSGDIINFALTGGVRVLTNDRFSQFSNTPSGSYGTADEKFYKTYSEAIDRVVKIDKQAERMWLTVRKLYLKEDPYTSLNIAFDFLETATKQLNLTKHHSINSMFWKYICCELVVLIGLQVLWICADTYSLPERAREDRILSKLTYGELESSQVHQLLNSASDLANEIVRANVPPTYLPKSRLIEFGEFPPPQYSYSLIGLVERALQNPQWYVDMPQLLDFLLFEQGLKGKDFSDNAYRVMFRSGLSDEKLKASKNILSFIKDNVGFEWKMIWSNPAEINTASNTKSTPMSSKQNIGQISNEIKNEKTNNYSQDITSTMLEVKNDNKTPIHTSNDKQLEMPLDAKLNNNTDIHPIKEHSLALRKTVELEPLKFFNDDFLSKYTKYKNFHQLLSDNKLTSYSDISKMRNEERDELAIKVSHYKKWDDILDAAMNEILEKRINEIKK
;
A
#
# COMPACT_ATOMS: atom_id res chain seq x y z
N MET A 1 18.64 11.70 -68.36
CA MET A 1 19.55 11.87 -67.20
C MET A 1 18.71 12.23 -65.99
N ASN A 2 19.05 11.70 -64.81
CA ASN A 2 18.09 11.53 -63.72
C ASN A 2 17.95 12.76 -62.81
N GLY A 3 16.71 13.20 -62.56
CA GLY A 3 16.37 14.01 -61.39
C GLY A 3 16.01 13.10 -60.21
N ASN A 4 16.83 13.12 -59.15
CA ASN A 4 16.61 12.29 -57.97
C ASN A 4 15.69 13.00 -56.96
N ASN A 5 14.40 12.65 -56.95
CA ASN A 5 13.53 12.91 -55.80
C ASN A 5 13.85 11.91 -54.68
N ARG A 6 14.48 12.37 -53.60
CA ARG A 6 14.58 11.61 -52.34
C ARG A 6 13.37 11.92 -51.46
N ASN A 7 12.35 11.07 -51.53
CA ASN A 7 11.38 10.95 -50.44
C ASN A 7 12.09 10.27 -49.26
N GLU A 8 12.40 11.01 -48.20
CA GLU A 8 12.87 10.42 -46.95
C GLU A 8 11.69 9.77 -46.22
N ASN A 9 11.70 8.43 -46.19
CA ASN A 9 10.72 7.65 -45.47
C ASN A 9 10.86 7.88 -43.96
N LEU A 10 9.91 8.63 -43.38
CA LEU A 10 9.64 8.68 -41.94
C LEU A 10 9.06 7.34 -41.44
N SER A 11 9.86 6.27 -41.52
CA SER A 11 9.50 4.93 -41.06
C SER A 11 9.77 4.76 -39.55
N GLN A 12 8.77 5.18 -38.77
CA GLN A 12 8.39 4.63 -37.46
C GLN A 12 9.51 4.07 -36.54
N ARG A 13 10.02 4.90 -35.63
CA ARG A 13 10.75 4.46 -34.42
C ARG A 13 9.86 4.49 -33.16
N ASN A 14 8.59 4.09 -33.26
CA ASN A 14 7.59 4.21 -32.17
C ASN A 14 7.24 2.86 -31.48
N ASN A 15 8.12 1.87 -31.53
CA ASN A 15 7.84 0.54 -30.96
C ASN A 15 8.06 0.44 -29.45
N GLY A 16 8.77 1.38 -28.82
CA GLY A 16 8.95 1.43 -27.36
C GLY A 16 7.75 2.02 -26.63
N GLU A 17 7.27 3.19 -27.07
CA GLU A 17 6.17 3.91 -26.41
C GLU A 17 4.86 3.12 -26.33
N LYS A 18 4.60 2.26 -27.32
CA LYS A 18 3.38 1.44 -27.37
C LYS A 18 3.35 0.34 -26.30
N GLY A 19 4.51 -0.14 -25.84
CA GLY A 19 4.59 -1.19 -24.81
C GLY A 19 3.96 -0.71 -23.50
N TYR A 20 4.48 0.39 -22.96
CA TYR A 20 4.04 0.98 -21.69
C TYR A 20 2.54 1.30 -21.65
N SER A 21 1.97 1.83 -22.74
CA SER A 21 0.53 2.16 -22.80
C SER A 21 -0.37 0.93 -22.58
N LEU A 22 0.06 -0.26 -23.04
CA LEU A 22 -0.68 -1.51 -22.78
C LEU A 22 -0.65 -1.89 -21.31
N GLU A 23 0.50 -1.76 -20.63
CA GLU A 23 0.60 -2.03 -19.19
C GLU A 23 -0.25 -1.05 -18.37
N TYR A 24 -0.29 0.24 -18.74
CA TYR A 24 -1.17 1.23 -18.10
C TYR A 24 -2.66 0.83 -18.24
N MET A 25 -3.11 0.44 -19.44
CA MET A 25 -4.48 -0.05 -19.66
C MET A 25 -4.80 -1.30 -18.83
N VAL A 26 -3.88 -2.26 -18.73
CA VAL A 26 -4.06 -3.48 -17.90
C VAL A 26 -4.06 -3.15 -16.40
N THR A 27 -3.20 -2.24 -15.95
CA THR A 27 -3.16 -1.75 -14.55
C THR A 27 -4.50 -1.10 -14.18
N GLY A 28 -5.02 -0.25 -15.07
CA GLY A 28 -6.31 0.40 -14.93
C GLY A 28 -7.50 -0.58 -14.93
N LEU A 29 -7.44 -1.60 -15.79
CA LEU A 29 -8.40 -2.71 -15.78
C LEU A 29 -8.42 -3.43 -14.42
N PHE A 30 -7.25 -3.80 -13.89
CA PHE A 30 -7.14 -4.49 -12.60
C PHE A 30 -7.62 -3.61 -11.43
N GLN A 31 -7.26 -2.32 -11.42
CA GLN A 31 -7.84 -1.35 -10.47
C GLN A 31 -9.37 -1.27 -10.58
N SER A 32 -9.94 -1.23 -11.80
CA SER A 32 -11.41 -1.20 -11.98
C SER A 32 -12.14 -2.42 -11.42
N GLN A 33 -11.42 -3.52 -11.17
CA GLN A 33 -11.91 -4.78 -10.60
C GLN A 33 -11.62 -4.92 -9.09
N GLY A 34 -10.99 -3.92 -8.46
CA GLY A 34 -10.69 -3.90 -7.03
C GLY A 34 -9.30 -4.39 -6.64
N TYR A 35 -8.38 -4.60 -7.60
CA TYR A 35 -7.00 -4.97 -7.30
C TYR A 35 -6.13 -3.74 -7.03
N LEU A 36 -5.27 -3.83 -6.03
CA LEU A 36 -4.05 -3.03 -5.97
C LEU A 36 -3.12 -3.48 -7.11
N ALA A 37 -2.93 -2.63 -8.11
CA ALA A 37 -2.14 -2.97 -9.30
C ALA A 37 -0.77 -2.26 -9.32
N ARG A 38 0.27 -2.97 -9.75
CA ARG A 38 1.64 -2.46 -9.94
C ARG A 38 2.27 -3.02 -11.20
N ARG A 39 3.17 -2.25 -11.83
CA ARG A 39 3.82 -2.60 -13.10
C ARG A 39 5.29 -2.96 -12.93
N SER A 40 5.81 -3.81 -13.81
CA SER A 40 7.24 -4.19 -13.94
C SER A 40 7.88 -4.59 -12.60
N ILE A 41 7.21 -5.46 -11.86
CA ILE A 41 7.67 -5.93 -10.55
C ILE A 41 8.82 -6.93 -10.77
N PRO A 42 10.05 -6.64 -10.28
CA PRO A 42 11.21 -7.48 -10.54
C PRO A 42 11.13 -8.79 -9.74
N LEU A 43 11.37 -9.90 -10.42
CA LEU A 43 11.52 -11.23 -9.85
C LEU A 43 13.00 -11.60 -9.82
N GLN A 44 13.53 -11.80 -8.63
CA GLN A 44 14.92 -12.18 -8.41
C GLN A 44 15.04 -13.58 -7.82
N TYR A 45 16.19 -14.21 -8.05
CA TYR A 45 16.49 -15.53 -7.50
C TYR A 45 17.94 -15.65 -7.03
N GLY A 46 18.16 -16.52 -6.04
CA GLY A 46 19.48 -16.87 -5.50
C GLY A 46 20.09 -15.84 -4.54
N PRO A 47 21.20 -16.19 -3.88
CA PRO A 47 21.79 -15.40 -2.79
C PRO A 47 22.38 -14.05 -3.24
N ILE A 48 22.70 -13.91 -4.53
CA ILE A 48 23.22 -12.66 -5.11
C ILE A 48 22.07 -11.74 -5.58
N ASN A 49 20.81 -12.13 -5.37
CA ASN A 49 19.64 -11.35 -5.79
C ASN A 49 19.69 -11.03 -7.30
N GLN A 50 19.98 -12.05 -8.11
CA GLN A 50 20.09 -11.91 -9.57
C GLN A 50 18.70 -11.71 -10.17
N ASP A 51 18.55 -10.71 -11.05
CA ASP A 51 17.33 -10.51 -11.82
C ASP A 51 17.08 -11.70 -12.75
N ALA A 52 15.98 -12.41 -12.50
CA ALA A 52 15.54 -13.54 -13.32
C ALA A 52 14.61 -13.06 -14.43
N THR A 53 13.60 -12.25 -14.06
CA THR A 53 12.68 -11.57 -14.99
C THR A 53 11.86 -10.51 -14.22
N ASP A 54 10.83 -9.97 -14.83
CA ASP A 54 9.87 -9.03 -14.25
C ASP A 54 8.43 -9.41 -14.63
N ILE A 55 7.49 -9.00 -13.79
CA ILE A 55 6.05 -9.15 -14.04
C ILE A 55 5.55 -7.83 -14.62
N ASP A 56 5.14 -7.83 -15.89
CA ASP A 56 4.70 -6.63 -16.60
C ASP A 56 3.57 -5.90 -15.82
N VAL A 57 2.54 -6.63 -15.35
CA VAL A 57 1.54 -6.13 -14.37
C VAL A 57 1.20 -7.18 -13.32
N LEU A 58 1.29 -6.81 -12.04
CA LEU A 58 0.83 -7.57 -10.87
C LEU A 58 -0.44 -6.90 -10.31
N GLY A 59 -1.45 -7.69 -9.96
CA GLY A 59 -2.63 -7.26 -9.19
C GLY A 59 -2.74 -8.06 -7.89
N ILE A 60 -3.06 -7.40 -6.78
CA ILE A 60 -3.33 -8.06 -5.48
C ILE A 60 -4.66 -7.56 -4.92
N GLN A 61 -5.54 -8.48 -4.53
CA GLN A 61 -6.84 -8.19 -3.91
C GLN A 61 -7.06 -9.11 -2.72
N PHE A 62 -7.79 -8.66 -1.70
CA PHE A 62 -8.23 -9.51 -0.60
C PHE A 62 -9.73 -9.74 -0.65
N THR A 63 -10.15 -10.92 -0.21
CA THR A 63 -11.55 -11.30 -0.03
C THR A 63 -11.80 -11.73 1.40
N LEU A 64 -13.05 -11.63 1.86
CA LEU A 64 -13.40 -11.92 3.24
C LEU A 64 -13.05 -13.37 3.64
N PRO A 65 -12.48 -13.60 4.84
CA PRO A 65 -12.03 -12.58 5.80
C PRO A 65 -10.75 -11.88 5.33
N PHE A 66 -9.68 -12.63 5.00
CA PHE A 66 -8.40 -12.10 4.50
C PHE A 66 -7.74 -13.01 3.44
N LYS A 67 -8.54 -13.69 2.60
CA LYS A 67 -7.97 -14.51 1.52
C LYS A 67 -7.45 -13.60 0.41
N GLY A 68 -6.12 -13.47 0.33
CA GLY A 68 -5.44 -12.76 -0.74
C GLY A 68 -5.44 -13.55 -2.06
N HIS A 69 -5.65 -12.82 -3.16
CA HIS A 69 -5.56 -13.30 -4.54
C HIS A 69 -4.49 -12.47 -5.25
N ARG A 70 -3.57 -13.15 -5.94
CA ARG A 70 -2.50 -12.52 -6.73
C ARG A 70 -2.76 -12.84 -8.19
N ILE A 71 -2.83 -11.84 -9.05
CA ILE A 71 -2.96 -12.03 -10.51
C ILE A 71 -1.78 -11.42 -11.22
N ILE A 72 -1.32 -12.05 -12.30
CA ILE A 72 -0.25 -11.52 -13.13
C ILE A 72 -0.72 -11.37 -14.58
N CYS A 73 -0.23 -10.34 -15.27
CA CYS A 73 -0.42 -10.18 -16.70
C CYS A 73 0.91 -9.96 -17.41
N ASP A 74 1.15 -10.77 -18.44
CA ASP A 74 2.18 -10.57 -19.44
C ASP A 74 1.66 -9.62 -20.54
N CYS A 75 2.37 -8.56 -20.88
CA CYS A 75 1.91 -7.53 -21.82
C CYS A 75 2.77 -7.52 -23.09
N LYS A 76 2.20 -7.86 -24.25
CA LYS A 76 2.96 -7.85 -25.53
C LYS A 76 2.32 -7.10 -26.67
N ASN A 77 2.59 -5.79 -26.70
CA ASN A 77 2.21 -4.89 -27.79
C ASN A 77 3.12 -5.01 -29.03
N LYS A 78 3.13 -6.18 -29.68
CA LYS A 78 3.82 -6.44 -30.97
C LYS A 78 2.90 -7.19 -31.93
N GLN A 79 2.93 -6.81 -33.21
CA GLN A 79 2.13 -7.45 -34.27
C GLN A 79 2.51 -8.92 -34.54
N LYS A 80 3.74 -9.31 -34.20
CA LYS A 80 4.20 -10.71 -34.13
C LYS A 80 4.55 -11.03 -32.67
N SER A 81 3.54 -11.15 -31.81
CA SER A 81 3.68 -11.37 -30.37
C SER A 81 4.12 -12.79 -29.97
N LYS A 82 4.13 -13.75 -30.91
CA LYS A 82 4.34 -15.19 -30.67
C LYS A 82 3.48 -15.72 -29.50
N PRO A 83 2.15 -15.71 -29.65
CA PRO A 83 1.22 -15.86 -28.54
C PRO A 83 1.40 -17.17 -27.75
N TYR A 84 1.63 -18.30 -28.43
CA TYR A 84 1.87 -19.59 -27.78
C TYR A 84 3.09 -19.57 -26.83
N GLU A 85 4.20 -18.93 -27.23
CA GLU A 85 5.38 -18.77 -26.38
C GLU A 85 5.08 -17.87 -25.16
N ARG A 86 4.30 -16.80 -25.34
CA ARG A 86 3.91 -15.92 -24.22
C ARG A 86 2.92 -16.57 -23.25
N ILE A 87 2.05 -17.46 -23.73
CA ILE A 87 1.13 -18.24 -22.88
C ILE A 87 1.93 -19.22 -21.99
N PHE A 88 2.86 -19.98 -22.56
CA PHE A 88 3.75 -20.84 -21.76
C PHE A 88 4.61 -20.04 -20.77
N TRP A 89 5.17 -18.91 -21.21
CA TRP A 89 5.96 -18.01 -20.36
C TRP A 89 5.15 -17.50 -19.16
N ALA A 90 3.98 -16.92 -19.42
CA ALA A 90 3.12 -16.38 -18.37
C ALA A 90 2.63 -17.48 -17.40
N LYS A 91 2.31 -18.68 -17.92
CA LYS A 91 1.90 -19.83 -17.10
C LYS A 91 3.02 -20.25 -16.13
N GLY A 92 4.25 -20.42 -16.63
CA GLY A 92 5.40 -20.76 -15.78
C GLY A 92 5.73 -19.67 -14.76
N LEU A 93 5.66 -18.40 -15.15
CA LEU A 93 5.84 -17.26 -14.25
C LEU A 93 4.76 -17.22 -13.15
N GLY A 94 3.51 -17.53 -13.51
CA GLY A 94 2.37 -17.59 -12.58
C GLY A 94 2.50 -18.73 -11.57
N GLU A 95 2.94 -19.91 -12.00
CA GLU A 95 3.23 -21.03 -11.09
C GLU A 95 4.37 -20.70 -10.12
N PHE A 96 5.47 -20.11 -10.63
CA PHE A 96 6.60 -19.71 -9.79
C PHE A 96 6.22 -18.65 -8.75
N THR A 97 5.37 -17.70 -9.12
CA THR A 97 4.94 -16.58 -8.25
C THR A 97 3.67 -16.88 -7.44
N LYS A 98 3.15 -18.11 -7.52
CA LYS A 98 1.91 -18.57 -6.86
C LYS A 98 0.69 -17.68 -7.18
N ALA A 99 0.61 -17.23 -8.44
CA ALA A 99 -0.51 -16.46 -8.95
C ALA A 99 -1.79 -17.30 -9.03
N THR A 100 -2.91 -16.72 -8.59
CA THR A 100 -4.26 -17.28 -8.61
C THR A 100 -4.84 -17.34 -10.03
N ASP A 101 -4.65 -16.27 -10.81
CA ASP A 101 -4.99 -16.20 -12.24
C ASP A 101 -3.82 -15.60 -13.03
N VAL A 102 -3.65 -16.10 -14.25
CA VAL A 102 -2.60 -15.69 -15.18
C VAL A 102 -3.22 -15.12 -16.45
N TYR A 103 -2.76 -13.94 -16.86
CA TYR A 103 -3.24 -13.23 -18.03
C TYR A 103 -2.12 -12.98 -19.06
N VAL A 104 -2.50 -12.90 -20.34
CA VAL A 104 -1.65 -12.38 -21.41
C VAL A 104 -2.43 -11.32 -22.18
N ALA A 105 -1.92 -10.08 -22.20
CA ALA A 105 -2.47 -8.97 -22.95
C ALA A 105 -1.84 -8.87 -24.35
N LEU A 106 -2.67 -9.03 -25.38
CA LEU A 106 -2.30 -9.02 -26.79
C LEU A 106 -3.18 -8.02 -27.55
N PRO A 107 -2.64 -7.13 -28.41
CA PRO A 107 -3.46 -6.16 -29.12
C PRO A 107 -4.62 -6.76 -29.94
N LYS A 108 -4.38 -7.94 -30.53
CA LYS A 108 -5.35 -8.80 -31.24
C LYS A 108 -4.89 -10.26 -31.15
N THR A 109 -5.82 -11.20 -31.25
CA THR A 109 -5.53 -12.65 -31.28
C THR A 109 -6.61 -13.42 -32.04
N SER A 110 -6.40 -14.72 -32.35
CA SER A 110 -7.43 -15.61 -32.91
C SER A 110 -8.15 -16.42 -31.82
N GLY A 111 -9.32 -16.98 -32.15
CA GLY A 111 -10.08 -17.86 -31.25
C GLY A 111 -9.28 -19.09 -30.81
N ASP A 112 -8.49 -19.69 -31.71
CA ASP A 112 -7.67 -20.88 -31.40
C ASP A 112 -6.63 -20.59 -30.32
N ILE A 113 -6.02 -19.39 -30.34
CA ILE A 113 -5.07 -18.94 -29.33
C ILE A 113 -5.76 -18.72 -27.98
N ILE A 114 -6.99 -18.20 -27.97
CA ILE A 114 -7.78 -18.03 -26.74
C ILE A 114 -8.12 -19.40 -26.16
N ASN A 115 -8.58 -20.34 -26.99
CA ASN A 115 -8.91 -21.70 -26.57
C ASN A 115 -7.67 -22.42 -26.03
N PHE A 116 -6.52 -22.32 -26.71
CA PHE A 116 -5.25 -22.85 -26.24
C PHE A 116 -4.82 -22.26 -24.88
N ALA A 117 -4.94 -20.93 -24.71
CA ALA A 117 -4.64 -20.28 -23.45
C ALA A 117 -5.53 -20.81 -22.32
N LEU A 118 -6.84 -20.92 -22.56
CA LEU A 118 -7.80 -21.44 -21.59
C LEU A 118 -7.50 -22.90 -21.21
N THR A 119 -7.09 -23.75 -22.16
CA THR A 119 -6.61 -25.11 -21.87
C THR A 119 -5.38 -25.12 -20.95
N GLY A 120 -4.49 -24.13 -21.08
CA GLY A 120 -3.34 -23.92 -20.20
C GLY A 120 -3.65 -23.18 -18.89
N GLY A 121 -4.92 -22.85 -18.59
CA GLY A 121 -5.29 -22.05 -17.42
C GLY A 121 -4.87 -20.57 -17.49
N VAL A 122 -4.67 -20.04 -18.70
CA VAL A 122 -4.27 -18.65 -18.98
C VAL A 122 -5.41 -17.92 -19.68
N ARG A 123 -5.68 -16.68 -19.28
CA ARG A 123 -6.72 -15.83 -19.88
C ARG A 123 -6.08 -14.82 -20.83
N VAL A 124 -6.68 -14.60 -22.01
CA VAL A 124 -6.17 -13.59 -22.96
C VAL A 124 -6.99 -12.32 -22.88
N LEU A 125 -6.31 -11.17 -22.78
CA LEU A 125 -6.92 -9.84 -22.82
C LEU A 125 -6.58 -9.16 -24.15
N THR A 126 -7.57 -8.56 -24.79
CA THR A 126 -7.47 -7.92 -26.11
C THR A 126 -7.94 -6.48 -26.09
N ASN A 127 -7.56 -5.68 -27.10
CA ASN A 127 -7.95 -4.26 -27.17
C ASN A 127 -9.47 -4.03 -27.22
N ASP A 128 -10.19 -4.95 -27.87
CA ASP A 128 -11.65 -5.04 -27.89
C ASP A 128 -12.28 -5.39 -26.52
N ARG A 129 -11.50 -5.92 -25.57
CA ARG A 129 -11.90 -6.03 -24.16
C ARG A 129 -11.53 -4.77 -23.39
N PHE A 130 -10.33 -4.21 -23.55
CA PHE A 130 -9.94 -2.98 -22.85
C PHE A 130 -10.89 -1.81 -23.12
N SER A 131 -11.42 -1.67 -24.35
CA SER A 131 -12.39 -0.63 -24.69
C SER A 131 -13.76 -0.77 -23.99
N GLN A 132 -14.11 -1.96 -23.50
CA GLN A 132 -15.32 -2.19 -22.70
C GLN A 132 -15.14 -1.64 -21.28
N PHE A 133 -13.90 -1.70 -20.75
CA PHE A 133 -13.58 -1.23 -19.39
C PHE A 133 -13.14 0.23 -19.34
N SER A 134 -12.52 0.78 -20.38
CA SER A 134 -12.11 2.20 -20.45
C SER A 134 -13.28 3.19 -20.37
N ASN A 135 -14.50 2.73 -20.66
CA ASN A 135 -15.72 3.51 -20.49
C ASN A 135 -16.25 3.52 -19.04
N THR A 136 -15.60 2.78 -18.13
CA THR A 136 -15.92 2.78 -16.70
C THR A 136 -15.11 3.87 -16.00
N PRO A 137 -15.73 4.82 -15.27
CA PRO A 137 -15.01 5.95 -14.67
C PRO A 137 -13.96 5.59 -13.60
N SER A 138 -13.89 4.33 -13.18
CA SER A 138 -13.01 3.84 -12.10
C SER A 138 -11.65 3.32 -12.56
N GLY A 139 -11.39 3.18 -13.87
CA GLY A 139 -10.27 2.40 -14.39
C GLY A 139 -8.96 3.15 -14.69
N SER A 140 -8.73 4.38 -14.20
CA SER A 140 -7.48 5.13 -14.48
C SER A 140 -7.14 6.17 -13.41
N TYR A 141 -7.04 5.75 -12.15
CA TYR A 141 -6.55 6.59 -11.05
C TYR A 141 -5.16 6.11 -10.57
N GLY A 142 -4.50 6.93 -9.75
CA GLY A 142 -3.19 6.62 -9.21
C GLY A 142 -2.20 6.25 -10.32
N THR A 143 -1.41 5.20 -10.10
CA THR A 143 -0.33 4.75 -10.98
C THR A 143 -0.75 4.20 -12.35
N ALA A 144 -2.06 4.07 -12.62
CA ALA A 144 -2.60 3.68 -13.93
C ALA A 144 -2.82 4.85 -14.90
N ASP A 145 -2.76 6.10 -14.43
CA ASP A 145 -2.87 7.29 -15.28
C ASP A 145 -1.57 7.50 -16.08
N GLU A 146 -1.54 6.98 -17.32
CA GLU A 146 -0.42 7.11 -18.25
C GLU A 146 0.00 8.58 -18.45
N LYS A 147 -0.97 9.49 -18.56
CA LYS A 147 -0.72 10.89 -18.89
C LYS A 147 0.08 11.60 -17.80
N PHE A 148 -0.19 11.31 -16.53
CA PHE A 148 0.59 11.84 -15.41
C PHE A 148 1.85 11.00 -15.15
N TYR A 149 1.71 9.68 -15.00
CA TYR A 149 2.79 8.84 -14.49
C TYR A 149 3.87 8.50 -15.51
N LYS A 150 3.66 8.64 -16.83
CA LYS A 150 4.76 8.51 -17.81
C LYS A 150 5.88 9.51 -17.52
N THR A 151 5.56 10.79 -17.42
CA THR A 151 6.53 11.86 -17.10
C THR A 151 7.04 11.77 -15.65
N TYR A 152 6.22 11.27 -14.72
CA TYR A 152 6.66 11.05 -13.33
C TYR A 152 7.69 9.90 -13.23
N SER A 153 7.48 8.78 -13.93
CA SER A 153 8.44 7.66 -13.98
C SER A 153 9.75 8.08 -14.65
N GLU A 154 9.71 8.85 -15.74
CA GLU A 154 10.92 9.44 -16.34
C GLU A 154 11.71 10.34 -15.36
N ALA A 155 11.03 10.95 -14.38
CA ALA A 155 11.66 11.71 -13.32
C ALA A 155 12.32 10.82 -12.26
N ILE A 156 11.64 9.74 -11.82
CA ILE A 156 12.19 8.71 -10.92
C ILE A 156 13.44 8.06 -11.53
N ASP A 157 13.37 7.64 -12.80
CA ASP A 157 14.47 6.96 -13.50
C ASP A 157 15.76 7.78 -13.54
N ARG A 158 15.65 9.12 -13.57
CA ARG A 158 16.82 10.01 -13.50
C ARG A 158 17.47 10.03 -12.12
N VAL A 159 16.69 9.93 -11.04
CA VAL A 159 17.22 9.82 -9.68
C VAL A 159 17.89 8.46 -9.50
N VAL A 160 17.19 7.38 -9.86
CA VAL A 160 17.68 5.99 -9.75
C VAL A 160 19.01 5.78 -10.49
N LYS A 161 19.21 6.38 -11.67
CA LYS A 161 20.47 6.27 -12.43
C LYS A 161 21.66 7.01 -11.83
N ILE A 162 21.43 7.94 -10.91
CA ILE A 162 22.48 8.82 -10.35
C ILE A 162 22.79 8.44 -8.90
N ASP A 163 21.76 8.09 -8.12
CA ASP A 163 21.86 7.78 -6.70
C ASP A 163 21.70 6.27 -6.46
N LYS A 164 22.81 5.63 -6.08
CA LYS A 164 22.85 4.19 -5.75
C LYS A 164 22.01 3.80 -4.53
N GLN A 165 21.79 4.72 -3.58
CA GLN A 165 20.91 4.48 -2.44
C GLN A 165 19.44 4.49 -2.91
N ALA A 166 19.08 5.45 -3.76
CA ALA A 166 17.77 5.49 -4.42
C ALA A 166 17.53 4.24 -5.28
N GLU A 167 18.51 3.81 -6.08
CA GLU A 167 18.44 2.57 -6.88
C GLU A 167 18.19 1.33 -6.02
N ARG A 168 19.01 1.11 -4.98
CA ARG A 168 18.86 -0.01 -4.06
C ARG A 168 17.48 -0.01 -3.39
N MET A 169 17.01 1.16 -2.97
CA MET A 169 15.70 1.29 -2.34
C MET A 169 14.57 1.01 -3.34
N TRP A 170 14.59 1.65 -4.52
CA TRP A 170 13.63 1.45 -5.60
C TRP A 170 13.44 -0.02 -5.98
N LEU A 171 14.54 -0.73 -6.23
CA LEU A 171 14.52 -2.15 -6.56
C LEU A 171 13.94 -2.99 -5.41
N THR A 172 14.36 -2.73 -4.18
CA THR A 172 13.93 -3.51 -3.01
C THR A 172 12.46 -3.29 -2.68
N VAL A 173 11.98 -2.04 -2.68
CA VAL A 173 10.56 -1.70 -2.45
C VAL A 173 9.64 -2.45 -3.42
N ARG A 174 10.00 -2.51 -4.70
CA ARG A 174 9.20 -3.24 -5.70
C ARG A 174 9.17 -4.76 -5.44
N LYS A 175 10.26 -5.36 -4.92
CA LYS A 175 10.32 -6.80 -4.57
C LYS A 175 9.44 -7.17 -3.38
N LEU A 176 9.16 -6.24 -2.47
CA LEU A 176 8.30 -6.50 -1.29
C LEU A 176 6.85 -6.87 -1.66
N TYR A 177 6.41 -6.60 -2.90
CA TYR A 177 5.12 -7.07 -3.42
C TYR A 177 5.06 -8.59 -3.69
N LEU A 178 6.21 -9.25 -3.89
CA LEU A 178 6.29 -10.69 -4.16
C LEU A 178 6.80 -11.53 -2.99
N LYS A 179 7.54 -10.91 -2.06
CA LYS A 179 8.12 -11.60 -0.90
C LYS A 179 7.04 -12.34 -0.10
N GLU A 180 7.36 -13.57 0.31
CA GLU A 180 6.37 -14.47 0.90
C GLU A 180 6.16 -14.22 2.40
N ASP A 181 7.21 -13.93 3.16
CA ASP A 181 7.10 -13.56 4.58
C ASP A 181 6.63 -12.10 4.74
N PRO A 182 5.42 -11.85 5.27
CA PRO A 182 4.92 -10.50 5.47
C PRO A 182 5.57 -9.80 6.68
N TYR A 183 6.10 -10.54 7.66
CA TYR A 183 6.68 -9.99 8.88
C TYR A 183 8.04 -9.33 8.60
N THR A 184 8.96 -10.04 7.94
CA THR A 184 10.21 -9.42 7.47
C THR A 184 9.95 -8.35 6.41
N SER A 185 8.92 -8.51 5.56
CA SER A 185 8.56 -7.47 4.58
C SER A 185 8.07 -6.18 5.26
N LEU A 186 7.34 -6.30 6.35
CA LEU A 186 6.90 -5.17 7.18
C LEU A 186 8.09 -4.48 7.86
N ASN A 187 9.01 -5.25 8.47
CA ASN A 187 10.25 -4.73 9.06
C ASN A 187 11.06 -3.89 8.05
N ILE A 188 11.29 -4.43 6.85
CA ILE A 188 12.02 -3.72 5.78
C ILE A 188 11.26 -2.46 5.35
N ALA A 189 9.93 -2.54 5.22
CA ALA A 189 9.13 -1.39 4.82
C ALA A 189 9.18 -0.25 5.85
N PHE A 190 9.22 -0.56 7.16
CA PHE A 190 9.37 0.42 8.23
C PHE A 190 10.75 1.11 8.22
N ASP A 191 11.84 0.34 8.20
CA ASP A 191 13.23 0.87 8.12
C ASP A 191 13.42 1.78 6.89
N PHE A 192 12.87 1.35 5.75
CA PHE A 192 12.95 2.11 4.51
C PHE A 192 12.07 3.36 4.55
N LEU A 193 10.93 3.32 5.25
CA LEU A 193 10.05 4.49 5.37
C LEU A 193 10.68 5.54 6.31
N GLU A 194 11.33 5.12 7.39
CA GLU A 194 12.09 6.03 8.25
C GLU A 194 13.24 6.69 7.47
N THR A 195 13.97 5.90 6.68
CA THR A 195 15.05 6.38 5.81
C THR A 195 14.53 7.35 4.74
N ALA A 196 13.46 7.01 4.03
CA ALA A 196 12.85 7.86 3.02
C ALA A 196 12.27 9.15 3.61
N THR A 197 11.72 9.09 4.82
CA THR A 197 11.22 10.26 5.57
C THR A 197 12.35 11.23 5.91
N LYS A 198 13.48 10.72 6.41
CA LYS A 198 14.69 11.52 6.68
C LYS A 198 15.20 12.18 5.40
N GLN A 199 15.29 11.43 4.30
CA GLN A 199 15.74 11.98 3.02
C GLN A 199 14.77 13.04 2.47
N LEU A 200 13.46 12.79 2.52
CA LEU A 200 12.46 13.76 2.05
C LEU A 200 12.53 15.09 2.81
N ASN A 201 12.77 15.06 4.13
CA ASN A 201 13.00 16.26 4.94
C ASN A 201 14.29 17.02 4.59
N LEU A 202 15.33 16.33 4.12
CA LEU A 202 16.60 16.95 3.71
C LEU A 202 16.55 17.50 2.27
N THR A 203 15.71 16.94 1.40
CA THR A 203 15.60 17.42 0.01
C THR A 203 14.89 18.76 -0.10
N LYS A 204 15.39 19.64 -0.97
CA LYS A 204 14.69 20.87 -1.35
C LYS A 204 13.32 20.53 -1.93
N HIS A 205 12.28 21.23 -1.47
CA HIS A 205 10.93 21.13 -2.02
C HIS A 205 10.93 21.31 -3.54
N HIS A 206 10.08 20.53 -4.23
CA HIS A 206 9.93 20.49 -5.70
C HIS A 206 11.18 20.07 -6.49
N SER A 207 12.24 19.57 -5.83
CA SER A 207 13.32 18.87 -6.52
C SER A 207 12.88 17.49 -7.03
N ILE A 208 13.57 17.00 -8.07
CA ILE A 208 13.35 15.65 -8.62
C ILE A 208 13.59 14.55 -7.57
N ASN A 209 14.53 14.77 -6.65
CA ASN A 209 14.78 13.90 -5.50
C ASN A 209 13.60 13.92 -4.52
N SER A 210 13.00 15.09 -4.25
CA SER A 210 11.80 15.19 -3.42
C SER A 210 10.62 14.43 -4.04
N MET A 211 10.45 14.46 -5.36
CA MET A 211 9.46 13.62 -6.06
C MET A 211 9.72 12.12 -5.86
N PHE A 212 10.98 11.68 -6.01
CA PHE A 212 11.36 10.29 -5.77
C PHE A 212 11.04 9.86 -4.32
N TRP A 213 11.50 10.60 -3.31
CA TRP A 213 11.27 10.22 -1.91
C TRP A 213 9.79 10.28 -1.52
N LYS A 214 9.01 11.24 -2.04
CA LYS A 214 7.54 11.25 -1.88
C LYS A 214 6.91 9.97 -2.45
N TYR A 215 7.31 9.55 -3.65
CA TYR A 215 6.80 8.32 -4.29
C TYR A 215 7.14 7.07 -3.47
N ILE A 216 8.40 6.96 -3.01
CA ILE A 216 8.84 5.86 -2.16
C ILE A 216 8.05 5.81 -0.84
N CYS A 217 7.82 6.94 -0.17
CA CYS A 217 6.96 6.97 1.02
C CYS A 217 5.55 6.47 0.71
N CYS A 218 4.93 6.90 -0.40
CA CYS A 218 3.60 6.43 -0.80
C CYS A 218 3.56 4.91 -1.07
N GLU A 219 4.55 4.34 -1.79
CA GLU A 219 4.64 2.89 -2.00
C GLU A 219 4.81 2.12 -0.69
N LEU A 220 5.68 2.60 0.20
CA LEU A 220 5.96 1.95 1.48
C LEU A 220 4.75 1.95 2.40
N VAL A 221 3.95 3.02 2.40
CA VAL A 221 2.69 3.09 3.16
C VAL A 221 1.66 2.08 2.62
N VAL A 222 1.54 1.96 1.29
CA VAL A 222 0.68 0.93 0.67
C VAL A 222 1.17 -0.48 1.01
N LEU A 223 2.49 -0.72 0.95
CA LEU A 223 3.10 -2.00 1.33
C LEU A 223 2.88 -2.34 2.79
N ILE A 224 3.02 -1.39 3.73
CA ILE A 224 2.71 -1.61 5.15
C ILE A 224 1.24 -2.04 5.30
N GLY A 225 0.30 -1.33 4.67
CA GLY A 225 -1.12 -1.72 4.65
C GLY A 225 -1.34 -3.13 4.06
N LEU A 226 -0.63 -3.46 2.97
CA LEU A 226 -0.69 -4.78 2.34
C LEU A 226 -0.18 -5.91 3.26
N GLN A 227 0.97 -5.72 3.92
CA GLN A 227 1.54 -6.73 4.82
C GLN A 227 0.68 -6.92 6.07
N VAL A 228 0.01 -5.88 6.58
CA VAL A 228 -0.99 -6.02 7.66
C VAL A 228 -2.08 -7.02 7.27
N LEU A 229 -2.57 -7.00 6.03
CA LEU A 229 -3.59 -7.96 5.58
C LEU A 229 -3.05 -9.39 5.42
N TRP A 230 -1.80 -9.57 4.98
CA TRP A 230 -1.15 -10.88 4.95
C TRP A 230 -0.93 -11.44 6.36
N ILE A 231 -0.57 -10.59 7.34
CA ILE A 231 -0.48 -10.99 8.76
C ILE A 231 -1.87 -11.36 9.30
N CYS A 232 -2.93 -10.62 8.94
CA CYS A 232 -4.30 -11.00 9.28
C CYS A 232 -4.68 -12.37 8.68
N ALA A 233 -4.26 -12.66 7.44
CA ALA A 233 -4.50 -13.95 6.79
C ALA A 233 -3.77 -15.11 7.50
N ASP A 234 -2.50 -14.91 7.86
CA ASP A 234 -1.65 -15.88 8.58
C ASP A 234 -2.14 -16.17 10.00
N THR A 235 -2.74 -15.18 10.67
CA THR A 235 -3.14 -15.26 12.08
C THR A 235 -4.64 -15.43 12.33
N TYR A 236 -5.46 -15.45 11.28
CA TYR A 236 -6.93 -15.47 11.35
C TYR A 236 -7.48 -16.61 12.24
N SER A 237 -6.93 -17.81 12.07
CA SER A 237 -7.39 -19.03 12.77
C SER A 237 -6.82 -19.21 14.18
N LEU A 238 -5.98 -18.28 14.67
CA LEU A 238 -5.32 -18.39 15.96
C LEU A 238 -6.10 -17.65 17.06
N PRO A 239 -6.17 -18.17 18.30
CA PRO A 239 -6.62 -17.40 19.46
C PRO A 239 -5.75 -16.16 19.71
N GLU A 240 -6.34 -15.11 20.29
CA GLU A 240 -5.70 -13.80 20.54
C GLU A 240 -4.28 -13.90 21.11
N ARG A 241 -4.08 -14.65 22.20
CA ARG A 241 -2.75 -14.82 22.81
C ARG A 241 -1.74 -15.53 21.88
N ALA A 242 -2.16 -16.60 21.20
CA ALA A 242 -1.30 -17.32 20.26
C ALA A 242 -0.97 -16.48 19.01
N ARG A 243 -1.87 -15.55 18.65
CA ARG A 243 -1.66 -14.55 17.60
C ARG A 243 -0.66 -13.49 18.02
N GLU A 244 -0.77 -12.94 19.23
CA GLU A 244 0.23 -12.05 19.83
C GLU A 244 1.62 -12.71 19.85
N ASP A 245 1.74 -13.90 20.46
CA ASP A 245 2.99 -14.66 20.53
C ASP A 245 3.60 -14.91 19.13
N ARG A 246 2.76 -15.26 18.13
CA ARG A 246 3.20 -15.46 16.74
C ARG A 246 3.68 -14.17 16.08
N ILE A 247 2.96 -13.06 16.24
CA ILE A 247 3.33 -11.77 15.65
C ILE A 247 4.64 -11.27 16.25
N LEU A 248 4.78 -11.30 17.59
CA LEU A 248 6.02 -10.91 18.27
C LEU A 248 7.20 -11.77 17.82
N SER A 249 7.02 -13.10 17.78
CA SER A 249 8.07 -14.04 17.35
C SER A 249 8.48 -13.82 15.89
N LYS A 250 7.54 -13.77 14.95
CA LYS A 250 7.85 -13.61 13.52
C LYS A 250 8.35 -12.21 13.14
N LEU A 251 7.98 -11.15 13.88
CA LEU A 251 8.62 -9.83 13.73
C LEU A 251 10.08 -9.81 14.24
N THR A 252 10.40 -10.62 15.25
CA THR A 252 11.74 -10.64 15.87
C THR A 252 12.71 -11.56 15.13
N TYR A 253 12.24 -12.75 14.73
CA TYR A 253 13.06 -13.85 14.21
C TYR A 253 12.84 -14.14 12.71
N GLY A 254 11.87 -13.47 12.08
CA GLY A 254 11.50 -13.70 10.68
C GLY A 254 10.98 -15.12 10.45
N GLU A 255 11.42 -15.77 9.36
CA GLU A 255 11.00 -17.13 9.03
C GLU A 255 11.48 -18.18 10.05
N LEU A 256 12.60 -17.95 10.73
CA LEU A 256 13.19 -18.89 11.70
C LEU A 256 12.34 -19.03 12.96
N GLU A 257 12.47 -20.17 13.63
CA GLU A 257 11.89 -20.38 14.96
C GLU A 257 12.84 -19.83 16.04
N SER A 258 12.27 -19.19 17.08
CA SER A 258 13.03 -18.58 18.19
C SER A 258 14.08 -19.53 18.78
N SER A 259 13.73 -20.81 18.96
CA SER A 259 14.65 -21.84 19.48
C SER A 259 15.86 -22.08 18.59
N GLN A 260 15.71 -22.03 17.26
CA GLN A 260 16.80 -22.17 16.30
C GLN A 260 17.73 -20.95 16.34
N VAL A 261 17.16 -19.74 16.46
CA VAL A 261 17.95 -18.51 16.62
C VAL A 261 18.74 -18.54 17.93
N HIS A 262 18.12 -18.90 19.05
CA HIS A 262 18.83 -19.02 20.32
C HIS A 262 19.91 -20.11 20.30
N GLN A 263 19.70 -21.24 19.60
CA GLN A 263 20.76 -22.24 19.39
C GLN A 263 21.93 -21.65 18.61
N LEU A 264 21.67 -20.97 17.49
CA LEU A 264 22.70 -20.33 16.67
C LEU A 264 23.50 -19.27 17.45
N LEU A 265 22.81 -18.42 18.22
CA LEU A 265 23.44 -17.41 19.09
C LEU A 265 24.28 -18.05 20.20
N ASN A 266 23.81 -19.13 20.82
CA ASN A 266 24.57 -19.85 21.84
C ASN A 266 25.84 -20.47 21.26
N SER A 267 25.76 -21.13 20.08
CA SER A 267 26.95 -21.67 19.41
C SER A 267 27.93 -20.59 18.98
N ALA A 268 27.46 -19.45 18.46
CA ALA A 268 28.30 -18.30 18.14
C ALA A 268 28.94 -17.68 19.40
N SER A 269 28.20 -17.63 20.51
CA SER A 269 28.67 -17.15 21.81
C SER A 269 29.76 -18.06 22.35
N ASP A 270 29.57 -19.39 22.33
CA ASP A 270 30.57 -20.33 22.81
C ASP A 270 31.86 -20.26 21.98
N LEU A 271 31.77 -20.21 20.65
CA LEU A 271 32.92 -20.01 19.77
C LEU A 271 33.65 -18.69 20.05
N ALA A 272 32.91 -17.59 20.24
CA ALA A 272 33.51 -16.29 20.54
C ALA A 272 34.20 -16.28 21.92
N ASN A 273 33.61 -16.91 22.94
CA ASN A 273 34.22 -17.08 24.26
C ASN A 273 35.46 -17.99 24.20
N GLU A 274 35.46 -19.04 23.37
CA GLU A 274 36.61 -19.91 23.15
C GLU A 274 37.77 -19.15 22.50
N ILE A 275 37.51 -18.39 21.43
CA ILE A 275 38.51 -17.53 20.77
C ILE A 275 39.11 -16.52 21.76
N VAL A 276 38.29 -15.89 22.62
CA VAL A 276 38.80 -14.96 23.65
C VAL A 276 39.66 -15.69 24.69
N ARG A 277 39.24 -16.86 25.17
CA ARG A 277 40.01 -17.68 26.14
C ARG A 277 41.33 -18.20 25.56
N ALA A 278 41.40 -18.45 24.25
CA ALA A 278 42.62 -18.86 23.57
C ALA A 278 43.65 -17.73 23.41
N ASN A 279 43.20 -16.47 23.34
CA ASN A 279 44.06 -15.31 23.03
C ASN A 279 44.33 -14.38 24.23
N VAL A 280 43.60 -14.51 25.34
CA VAL A 280 43.75 -13.66 26.53
C VAL A 280 44.20 -14.49 27.73
N PRO A 281 45.23 -14.07 28.51
CA PRO A 281 45.69 -14.85 29.65
C PRO A 281 44.58 -15.04 30.72
N PRO A 282 44.45 -16.24 31.33
CA PRO A 282 43.39 -16.55 32.29
C PRO A 282 43.25 -15.59 33.47
N THR A 283 44.34 -14.92 33.87
CA THR A 283 44.38 -13.92 34.95
C THR A 283 43.51 -12.69 34.69
N TYR A 284 43.20 -12.39 33.43
CA TYR A 284 42.37 -11.25 33.02
C TYR A 284 40.94 -11.65 32.66
N LEU A 285 40.60 -12.94 32.72
CA LEU A 285 39.30 -13.46 32.30
C LEU A 285 38.39 -13.72 33.52
N PRO A 286 37.14 -13.21 33.53
CA PRO A 286 36.15 -13.60 34.52
C PRO A 286 35.76 -15.08 34.35
N LYS A 287 35.19 -15.66 35.42
CA LYS A 287 34.74 -17.06 35.41
C LYS A 287 33.42 -17.29 34.67
N SER A 288 32.67 -16.23 34.37
CA SER A 288 31.43 -16.27 33.57
C SER A 288 31.72 -16.35 32.07
N ARG A 289 30.68 -16.48 31.23
CA ARG A 289 30.78 -16.03 29.84
C ARG A 289 31.06 -14.52 29.80
N LEU A 290 31.82 -14.10 28.80
CA LEU A 290 32.16 -12.70 28.49
C LEU A 290 31.25 -12.15 27.39
N ILE A 291 30.99 -12.97 26.38
CA ILE A 291 30.16 -12.63 25.24
C ILE A 291 28.86 -13.42 25.37
N GLU A 292 27.74 -12.73 25.54
CA GLU A 292 26.39 -13.28 25.46
C GLU A 292 25.55 -12.33 24.61
N PHE A 293 24.80 -12.87 23.64
CA PHE A 293 24.04 -12.04 22.69
C PHE A 293 22.66 -11.60 23.22
N GLY A 294 22.23 -12.14 24.36
CA GLY A 294 20.96 -11.81 24.99
C GLY A 294 19.73 -12.26 24.21
N GLU A 295 18.58 -11.70 24.56
CA GLU A 295 17.34 -11.80 23.78
C GLU A 295 17.18 -10.56 22.89
N PHE A 296 16.64 -10.75 21.69
CA PHE A 296 16.29 -9.63 20.82
C PHE A 296 14.90 -9.11 21.17
N PRO A 297 14.72 -7.83 21.53
CA PRO A 297 13.40 -7.27 21.73
C PRO A 297 12.66 -7.17 20.39
N PRO A 298 11.33 -7.36 20.37
CA PRO A 298 10.53 -7.12 19.17
C PRO A 298 10.59 -5.64 18.76
N PRO A 299 10.38 -5.30 17.47
CA PRO A 299 10.31 -3.92 17.00
C PRO A 299 9.36 -3.05 17.83
N GLN A 300 9.69 -1.77 18.04
CA GLN A 300 8.92 -0.88 18.93
C GLN A 300 7.43 -0.76 18.54
N TYR A 301 7.11 -0.89 17.25
CA TYR A 301 5.74 -0.81 16.74
C TYR A 301 4.91 -2.08 16.95
N SER A 302 5.47 -3.18 17.48
CA SER A 302 4.84 -4.51 17.44
C SER A 302 3.50 -4.57 18.18
N TYR A 303 3.39 -4.00 19.38
CA TYR A 303 2.12 -3.97 20.12
C TYR A 303 1.06 -3.07 19.44
N SER A 304 1.50 -1.97 18.82
CA SER A 304 0.65 -1.10 18.00
C SER A 304 0.13 -1.83 16.75
N LEU A 305 0.96 -2.70 16.15
CA LEU A 305 0.57 -3.59 15.05
C LEU A 305 -0.43 -4.65 15.51
N ILE A 306 -0.20 -5.32 16.64
CA ILE A 306 -1.14 -6.32 17.19
C ILE A 306 -2.52 -5.68 17.39
N GLY A 307 -2.59 -4.53 18.06
CA GLY A 307 -3.85 -3.81 18.22
C GLY A 307 -4.50 -3.33 16.91
N LEU A 308 -3.72 -3.18 15.82
CA LEU A 308 -4.24 -2.89 14.48
C LEU A 308 -4.77 -4.17 13.79
N VAL A 309 -4.06 -5.29 13.93
CA VAL A 309 -4.45 -6.62 13.43
C VAL A 309 -5.75 -7.08 14.12
N GLU A 310 -5.88 -6.92 15.43
CA GLU A 310 -7.13 -7.23 16.16
C GLU A 310 -8.32 -6.41 15.61
N ARG A 311 -8.14 -5.10 15.41
CA ARG A 311 -9.19 -4.25 14.83
C ARG A 311 -9.58 -4.66 13.41
N ALA A 312 -8.62 -5.12 12.61
CA ALA A 312 -8.88 -5.62 11.27
C ALA A 312 -9.63 -6.95 11.31
N LEU A 313 -9.19 -7.90 12.13
CA LEU A 313 -9.82 -9.22 12.30
C LEU A 313 -11.25 -9.13 12.85
N GLN A 314 -11.53 -8.13 13.71
CA GLN A 314 -12.88 -7.82 14.19
C GLN A 314 -13.77 -7.15 13.13
N ASN A 315 -13.20 -6.49 12.10
CA ASN A 315 -13.95 -5.76 11.08
C ASN A 315 -13.39 -5.97 9.66
N PRO A 316 -13.31 -7.22 9.13
CA PRO A 316 -12.58 -7.51 7.89
C PRO A 316 -13.12 -6.74 6.67
N GLN A 317 -14.43 -6.49 6.65
CA GLN A 317 -15.14 -5.73 5.61
C GLN A 317 -14.69 -4.28 5.46
N TRP A 318 -14.03 -3.70 6.47
CA TRP A 318 -13.42 -2.37 6.36
C TRP A 318 -12.02 -2.43 5.73
N TYR A 319 -11.34 -3.58 5.83
CA TYR A 319 -9.90 -3.70 5.57
C TYR A 319 -9.56 -4.39 4.23
N VAL A 320 -10.41 -5.25 3.67
CA VAL A 320 -10.09 -5.98 2.42
C VAL A 320 -9.79 -5.07 1.21
N ASP A 321 -10.48 -3.93 1.09
CA ASP A 321 -10.26 -2.95 0.00
C ASP A 321 -9.23 -1.85 0.38
N MET A 322 -8.76 -1.84 1.62
CA MET A 322 -7.92 -0.77 2.17
C MET A 322 -6.62 -0.51 1.38
N PRO A 323 -5.89 -1.50 0.83
CA PRO A 323 -4.68 -1.24 0.04
C PRO A 323 -4.98 -0.47 -1.25
N GLN A 324 -6.11 -0.76 -1.89
CA GLN A 324 -6.59 -0.02 -3.06
C GLN A 324 -6.98 1.42 -2.71
N LEU A 325 -7.58 1.62 -1.53
CA LEU A 325 -7.91 2.96 -1.05
C LEU A 325 -6.68 3.77 -0.65
N LEU A 326 -5.68 3.16 -0.01
CA LEU A 326 -4.39 3.82 0.22
C LEU A 326 -3.74 4.25 -1.10
N ASP A 327 -3.77 3.39 -2.13
CA ASP A 327 -3.28 3.73 -3.47
C ASP A 327 -3.97 4.98 -4.05
N PHE A 328 -5.31 5.04 -3.98
CA PHE A 328 -6.06 6.22 -4.41
C PHE A 328 -5.69 7.49 -3.61
N LEU A 329 -5.73 7.44 -2.27
CA LEU A 329 -5.45 8.60 -1.42
C LEU A 329 -4.01 9.13 -1.63
N LEU A 330 -3.03 8.23 -1.75
CA LEU A 330 -1.62 8.61 -1.80
C LEU A 330 -1.18 9.00 -3.22
N PHE A 331 -1.61 8.27 -4.25
CA PHE A 331 -1.16 8.50 -5.62
C PHE A 331 -2.09 9.44 -6.42
N GLU A 332 -3.41 9.44 -6.18
CA GLU A 332 -4.34 10.36 -6.85
C GLU A 332 -4.39 11.72 -6.17
N GLN A 333 -4.47 11.76 -4.84
CA GLN A 333 -4.60 13.03 -4.10
C GLN A 333 -3.24 13.53 -3.61
N GLY A 334 -2.43 12.65 -3.01
CA GLY A 334 -1.11 13.02 -2.48
C GLY A 334 -0.10 13.44 -3.55
N LEU A 335 0.18 12.58 -4.54
CA LEU A 335 1.23 12.85 -5.54
C LEU A 335 0.78 13.73 -6.71
N LYS A 336 -0.47 13.63 -7.18
CA LYS A 336 -0.99 14.54 -8.24
C LYS A 336 -1.50 15.87 -7.69
N GLY A 337 -1.76 15.97 -6.39
CA GLY A 337 -2.39 17.16 -5.79
C GLY A 337 -3.84 17.37 -6.23
N LYS A 338 -4.60 16.32 -6.55
CA LYS A 338 -6.03 16.45 -6.83
C LYS A 338 -6.82 16.54 -5.53
N ASP A 339 -7.75 17.49 -5.46
CA ASP A 339 -8.66 17.62 -4.33
C ASP A 339 -9.52 16.36 -4.11
N PHE A 340 -9.87 16.09 -2.85
CA PHE A 340 -10.77 15.00 -2.52
C PHE A 340 -12.18 15.27 -3.08
N SER A 341 -12.71 14.34 -3.86
CA SER A 341 -14.10 14.38 -4.36
C SER A 341 -14.87 13.16 -3.90
N ASP A 342 -15.89 13.36 -3.06
CA ASP A 342 -16.79 12.28 -2.60
C ASP A 342 -17.52 11.60 -3.76
N ASN A 343 -17.88 12.36 -4.81
CA ASN A 343 -18.49 11.78 -6.00
C ASN A 343 -17.52 10.85 -6.75
N ALA A 344 -16.25 11.26 -6.93
CA ALA A 344 -15.25 10.40 -7.54
C ALA A 344 -14.99 9.14 -6.69
N TYR A 345 -14.90 9.30 -5.37
CA TYR A 345 -14.76 8.21 -4.41
C TYR A 345 -15.94 7.22 -4.50
N ARG A 346 -17.18 7.69 -4.47
CA ARG A 346 -18.41 6.87 -4.61
C ARG A 346 -18.47 6.12 -5.92
N VAL A 347 -18.10 6.77 -7.03
CA VAL A 347 -18.10 6.12 -8.35
C VAL A 347 -17.02 5.04 -8.45
N MET A 348 -15.87 5.21 -7.78
CA MET A 348 -14.79 4.22 -7.78
C MET A 348 -15.05 3.05 -6.84
N PHE A 349 -15.33 3.31 -5.56
CA PHE A 349 -15.39 2.31 -4.50
C PHE A 349 -16.81 1.81 -4.18
N ARG A 350 -17.83 2.39 -4.83
CA ARG A 350 -19.27 2.12 -4.60
C ARG A 350 -19.70 2.36 -3.14
N SER A 351 -18.99 3.24 -2.44
CA SER A 351 -19.19 3.58 -1.03
C SER A 351 -18.94 5.07 -0.78
N GLY A 352 -19.50 5.65 0.30
CA GLY A 352 -19.53 7.11 0.51
C GLY A 352 -18.68 7.61 1.67
N LEU A 353 -18.39 8.91 1.76
CA LEU A 353 -17.52 9.53 2.78
C LEU A 353 -17.65 9.08 4.26
N SER A 354 -18.80 8.57 4.70
CA SER A 354 -19.01 7.98 6.03
C SER A 354 -18.45 6.55 6.18
N ASP A 355 -17.86 5.99 5.13
CA ASP A 355 -17.45 4.60 5.00
C ASP A 355 -16.35 4.22 6.00
N GLU A 356 -16.59 3.13 6.68
CA GLU A 356 -15.63 2.50 7.58
C GLU A 356 -14.39 1.96 6.84
N LYS A 357 -14.43 1.75 5.51
CA LYS A 357 -13.21 1.52 4.71
C LYS A 357 -12.24 2.70 4.76
N LEU A 358 -12.75 3.94 4.71
CA LEU A 358 -11.91 5.13 4.85
C LEU A 358 -11.31 5.23 6.27
N LYS A 359 -12.03 4.72 7.28
CA LYS A 359 -11.52 4.57 8.65
C LYS A 359 -10.40 3.52 8.72
N ALA A 360 -10.47 2.41 8.00
CA ALA A 360 -9.37 1.43 7.92
C ALA A 360 -8.09 2.06 7.33
N SER A 361 -8.19 2.78 6.21
CA SER A 361 -7.04 3.53 5.67
C SER A 361 -6.50 4.56 6.69
N LYS A 362 -7.37 5.35 7.34
CA LYS A 362 -6.96 6.29 8.41
C LYS A 362 -6.25 5.59 9.58
N ASN A 363 -6.65 4.37 9.95
CA ASN A 363 -5.97 3.60 10.99
C ASN A 363 -4.53 3.22 10.59
N ILE A 364 -4.28 2.87 9.31
CA ILE A 364 -2.90 2.65 8.80
C ILE A 364 -2.11 3.96 8.82
N LEU A 365 -2.71 5.06 8.38
CA LEU A 365 -2.05 6.37 8.35
C LEU A 365 -1.70 6.89 9.76
N SER A 366 -2.56 6.67 10.77
CA SER A 366 -2.22 6.98 12.16
C SER A 366 -1.08 6.09 12.65
N PHE A 367 -1.23 4.77 12.52
CA PHE A 367 -0.21 3.79 12.93
C PHE A 367 1.19 4.11 12.39
N ILE A 368 1.29 4.50 11.12
CA ILE A 368 2.58 4.89 10.52
C ILE A 368 3.10 6.22 11.08
N LYS A 369 2.24 7.24 11.22
CA LYS A 369 2.65 8.53 11.83
C LYS A 369 3.19 8.32 13.24
N ASP A 370 2.47 7.55 14.05
CA ASP A 370 2.74 7.35 15.47
C ASP A 370 4.03 6.55 15.72
N ASN A 371 4.53 5.78 14.73
CA ASN A 371 5.72 4.93 14.87
C ASN A 371 6.93 5.37 14.02
N VAL A 372 6.76 6.21 12.98
CA VAL A 372 7.87 6.67 12.10
C VAL A 372 8.10 8.19 12.18
N GLY A 373 7.19 8.93 12.83
CA GLY A 373 7.22 10.40 12.80
C GLY A 373 6.91 10.98 11.41
N PHE A 374 6.27 10.20 10.53
CA PHE A 374 5.93 10.65 9.19
C PHE A 374 4.77 11.64 9.22
N GLU A 375 5.05 12.90 8.90
CA GLU A 375 4.04 13.95 8.89
C GLU A 375 3.34 14.02 7.52
N TRP A 376 2.07 13.61 7.49
CA TRP A 376 1.24 13.54 6.27
C TRP A 376 1.19 14.82 5.42
N LYS A 377 1.40 15.99 6.02
CA LYS A 377 1.58 17.26 5.29
C LYS A 377 2.70 17.18 4.24
N MET A 378 3.75 16.40 4.47
CA MET A 378 4.84 16.20 3.51
C MET A 378 4.35 15.62 2.18
N ILE A 379 3.25 14.85 2.18
CA ILE A 379 2.57 14.37 0.99
C ILE A 379 1.61 15.45 0.46
N TRP A 380 0.59 15.81 1.25
CA TRP A 380 -0.56 16.63 0.81
C TRP A 380 -0.41 18.16 0.87
N SER A 381 0.69 18.72 1.38
CA SER A 381 0.89 20.17 1.40
C SER A 381 0.89 20.75 -0.01
N ASN A 382 0.04 21.76 -0.22
CA ASN A 382 0.10 22.57 -1.42
C ASN A 382 1.47 23.28 -1.52
N PRO A 383 2.06 23.42 -2.73
CA PRO A 383 3.35 24.11 -2.94
C PRO A 383 3.43 25.50 -2.32
N ALA A 384 2.29 26.20 -2.20
CA ALA A 384 2.21 27.57 -1.71
C ALA A 384 2.22 27.71 -0.18
N GLU A 385 1.74 26.72 0.58
CA GLU A 385 1.45 26.88 2.01
C GLU A 385 2.71 26.82 2.90
N ILE A 386 3.71 26.05 2.48
CA ILE A 386 4.92 25.77 3.28
C ILE A 386 5.74 27.04 3.58
N ASN A 387 5.68 28.04 2.71
CA ASN A 387 6.38 29.32 2.89
C ASN A 387 5.87 30.16 4.09
N THR A 388 4.72 29.81 4.69
CA THR A 388 4.21 30.50 5.88
C THR A 388 4.63 29.85 7.19
N ALA A 389 4.97 28.55 7.19
CA ALA A 389 5.27 27.77 8.39
C ALA A 389 6.69 27.98 8.96
N SER A 390 7.61 28.55 8.17
CA SER A 390 9.01 28.80 8.60
C SER A 390 9.22 30.14 9.32
N ASN A 391 8.19 30.98 9.46
CA ASN A 391 8.32 32.37 9.94
C ASN A 391 7.61 32.66 11.28
N THR A 392 7.35 31.66 12.12
CA THR A 392 6.80 31.88 13.47
C THR A 392 7.71 31.40 14.60
N LYS A 393 8.49 32.38 15.10
CA LYS A 393 8.96 32.53 16.49
C LYS A 393 9.93 31.46 17.06
N SER A 394 11.22 31.73 16.94
CA SER A 394 12.15 31.63 18.06
C SER A 394 12.58 33.04 18.49
N THR A 395 12.34 33.39 19.76
CA THR A 395 12.72 34.70 20.32
C THR A 395 14.15 34.60 20.86
N PRO A 396 15.11 35.42 20.39
CA PRO A 396 16.48 35.37 20.91
C PRO A 396 16.60 36.12 22.25
N MET A 397 16.99 35.42 23.32
CA MET A 397 17.50 36.10 24.52
C MET A 397 18.87 36.70 24.22
N SER A 398 19.08 37.92 24.72
CA SER A 398 20.28 38.71 24.51
C SER A 398 21.41 38.37 25.46
N SER A 399 22.63 38.20 24.93
CA SER A 399 23.85 38.59 25.64
C SER A 399 24.86 39.17 24.64
N LYS A 400 25.28 40.42 24.88
CA LYS A 400 26.32 41.11 24.09
C LYS A 400 27.69 40.81 24.71
N GLN A 401 28.68 40.48 23.89
CA GLN A 401 30.09 40.85 24.01
C GLN A 401 30.80 40.38 22.71
N ASN A 402 31.14 41.27 21.78
CA ASN A 402 32.29 42.19 21.70
C ASN A 402 33.49 41.60 20.92
N ILE A 403 33.56 42.03 19.66
CA ILE A 403 34.75 42.51 18.92
C ILE A 403 36.04 41.67 18.99
N GLY A 404 36.45 41.15 17.83
CA GLY A 404 37.82 40.70 17.56
C GLY A 404 38.04 40.44 16.07
N GLN A 405 38.60 41.41 15.36
CA GLN A 405 39.09 41.21 13.99
C GLN A 405 40.33 40.31 14.01
N ILE A 406 40.53 39.49 12.97
CA ILE A 406 41.81 39.34 12.25
C ILE A 406 41.54 38.64 10.92
N SER A 407 42.23 39.09 9.88
CA SER A 407 42.11 38.64 8.50
C SER A 407 43.39 37.94 8.02
N ASN A 408 43.22 37.01 7.08
CA ASN A 408 44.23 36.47 6.15
C ASN A 408 45.30 35.52 6.69
N GLU A 409 45.84 34.76 5.72
CA GLU A 409 46.95 33.78 5.73
C GLU A 409 46.57 32.30 5.93
N ILE A 410 47.11 31.32 5.19
CA ILE A 410 47.93 31.35 3.95
C ILE A 410 47.81 30.00 3.18
N LYS A 411 47.97 30.07 1.85
CA LYS A 411 48.39 29.06 0.83
C LYS A 411 48.26 27.54 1.08
N ASN A 412 47.72 26.88 0.02
CA ASN A 412 48.27 25.70 -0.67
C ASN A 412 49.37 24.87 0.02
N GLU A 413 49.08 23.60 0.28
CA GLU A 413 50.05 22.51 0.08
C GLU A 413 49.43 21.36 -0.74
N LYS A 414 50.25 20.76 -1.60
CA LYS A 414 49.97 19.50 -2.31
C LYS A 414 50.88 18.42 -1.72
N THR A 415 50.32 17.27 -1.35
CA THR A 415 51.03 15.98 -1.22
C THR A 415 49.96 14.88 -1.26
N ASN A 416 49.95 14.06 -2.31
CA ASN A 416 50.67 12.79 -2.48
C ASN A 416 50.06 11.60 -1.70
N ASN A 417 49.43 10.72 -2.50
CA ASN A 417 49.44 9.26 -2.43
C ASN A 417 49.67 8.55 -1.08
N TYR A 418 48.72 7.68 -0.72
CA TYR A 418 49.03 6.26 -0.56
C TYR A 418 47.82 5.40 -0.95
N SER A 419 47.97 4.59 -1.99
CA SER A 419 47.07 3.49 -2.31
C SER A 419 47.85 2.19 -2.15
N GLN A 420 47.44 1.38 -1.19
CA GLN A 420 47.84 -0.02 -1.07
C GLN A 420 46.56 -0.83 -0.90
N ASP A 421 46.15 -1.53 -1.95
CA ASP A 421 45.24 -2.66 -1.84
C ASP A 421 45.99 -3.91 -2.27
N ILE A 422 45.98 -4.90 -1.38
CA ILE A 422 46.77 -6.12 -1.49
C ILE A 422 45.94 -7.19 -2.19
N THR A 423 46.47 -7.74 -3.28
CA THR A 423 45.94 -8.94 -3.93
C THR A 423 45.98 -10.15 -2.99
N SER A 424 44.84 -10.80 -2.77
CA SER A 424 44.76 -12.12 -2.14
C SER A 424 43.82 -13.06 -2.93
N THR A 425 44.46 -13.75 -3.87
CA THR A 425 44.22 -15.14 -4.31
C THR A 425 42.94 -15.86 -3.84
N MET A 426 42.08 -16.21 -4.80
CA MET A 426 41.10 -17.28 -4.64
C MET A 426 41.79 -18.66 -4.62
N LEU A 427 41.31 -19.55 -3.77
CA LEU A 427 41.63 -20.99 -3.80
C LEU A 427 40.42 -21.75 -4.33
N GLU A 428 40.54 -22.31 -5.53
CA GLU A 428 39.60 -23.31 -6.03
C GLU A 428 39.83 -24.65 -5.33
N VAL A 429 38.80 -25.21 -4.69
CA VAL A 429 38.79 -26.62 -4.28
C VAL A 429 37.82 -27.37 -5.18
N LYS A 430 38.39 -28.17 -6.10
CA LYS A 430 37.65 -29.18 -6.85
C LYS A 430 37.31 -30.34 -5.91
N ASN A 431 36.10 -30.90 -6.05
CA ASN A 431 35.83 -32.26 -5.63
C ASN A 431 34.81 -32.90 -6.57
N ASP A 432 35.30 -33.75 -7.47
CA ASP A 432 34.48 -34.73 -8.15
C ASP A 432 34.25 -35.92 -7.22
N ASN A 433 33.01 -36.41 -7.11
CA ASN A 433 32.77 -37.85 -7.11
C ASN A 433 31.31 -38.19 -7.42
N LYS A 434 31.11 -39.04 -8.42
CA LYS A 434 29.83 -39.67 -8.75
C LYS A 434 29.80 -41.06 -8.11
N THR A 435 28.67 -41.48 -7.54
CA THR A 435 27.92 -42.66 -8.02
C THR A 435 26.54 -42.77 -7.32
N PRO A 436 25.55 -43.47 -7.92
CA PRO A 436 24.14 -43.42 -7.50
C PRO A 436 23.71 -44.67 -6.71
N ILE A 437 22.48 -44.67 -6.16
CA ILE A 437 21.67 -45.90 -5.97
C ILE A 437 20.15 -45.60 -5.81
N HIS A 438 19.38 -46.39 -6.54
CA HIS A 438 17.96 -46.78 -6.50
C HIS A 438 16.81 -45.98 -5.83
N THR A 439 15.78 -45.83 -6.67
CA THR A 439 14.32 -45.89 -6.43
C THR A 439 13.84 -47.04 -5.52
N SER A 440 12.74 -46.84 -4.78
CA SER A 440 11.42 -47.47 -5.09
C SER A 440 10.39 -47.44 -3.93
N ASN A 441 9.12 -47.62 -4.32
CA ASN A 441 7.96 -48.10 -3.53
C ASN A 441 7.20 -47.11 -2.63
N ASP A 442 6.14 -46.59 -3.24
CA ASP A 442 4.75 -46.70 -2.77
C ASP A 442 4.50 -47.54 -1.50
N LYS A 443 3.70 -46.97 -0.60
CA LYS A 443 2.67 -47.74 0.13
C LYS A 443 1.45 -46.88 0.41
N GLN A 444 0.31 -47.34 -0.07
CA GLN A 444 -1.01 -46.87 0.34
C GLN A 444 -1.19 -47.10 1.85
N LEU A 445 -1.94 -46.23 2.51
CA LEU A 445 -2.56 -46.54 3.79
C LEU A 445 -3.90 -45.80 3.91
N GLU A 446 -4.88 -46.51 4.47
CA GLU A 446 -6.30 -46.26 4.31
C GLU A 446 -6.83 -45.15 5.25
N MET A 447 -7.96 -44.56 4.86
CA MET A 447 -8.82 -43.82 5.79
C MET A 447 -9.46 -44.79 6.80
N PRO A 448 -9.84 -44.28 7.98
CA PRO A 448 -11.19 -44.56 8.46
C PRO A 448 -12.04 -43.29 8.61
N LEU A 449 -13.33 -43.43 8.30
CA LEU A 449 -14.37 -42.46 8.63
C LEU A 449 -14.83 -42.59 10.10
N ASP A 450 -15.61 -41.58 10.50
CA ASP A 450 -16.64 -41.59 11.54
C ASP A 450 -16.26 -41.68 13.03
N ALA A 451 -16.44 -40.54 13.70
CA ALA A 451 -16.96 -40.48 15.05
C ALA A 451 -17.97 -39.32 15.17
N LYS A 452 -19.26 -39.62 15.03
CA LYS A 452 -20.35 -38.74 15.51
C LYS A 452 -20.38 -38.81 17.04
N LEU A 453 -20.47 -37.70 17.75
CA LEU A 453 -21.22 -37.66 19.02
C LEU A 453 -21.67 -36.26 19.45
N ASN A 454 -22.99 -36.15 19.64
CA ASN A 454 -23.78 -35.36 20.61
C ASN A 454 -23.63 -33.84 20.83
N ASN A 455 -24.82 -33.22 20.80
CA ASN A 455 -25.19 -31.92 21.39
C ASN A 455 -25.38 -32.01 22.93
N ASN A 456 -25.61 -30.84 23.54
CA ASN A 456 -25.88 -30.56 24.98
C ASN A 456 -24.58 -30.66 25.83
N THR A 457 -24.25 -29.78 26.78
CA THR A 457 -24.95 -28.67 27.46
C THR A 457 -24.01 -27.44 27.55
N ASP A 458 -24.36 -26.23 28.04
CA ASP A 458 -25.61 -25.67 28.59
C ASP A 458 -25.69 -24.14 28.36
N ILE A 459 -26.74 -23.46 28.85
CA ILE A 459 -26.83 -21.99 28.94
C ILE A 459 -27.13 -21.57 30.38
N HIS A 460 -26.23 -20.81 31.01
CA HIS A 460 -26.52 -20.06 32.24
C HIS A 460 -26.32 -18.55 32.05
N PRO A 461 -27.21 -17.70 32.59
CA PRO A 461 -27.23 -16.27 32.30
C PRO A 461 -26.30 -15.49 33.23
N ILE A 462 -25.38 -14.71 32.66
CA ILE A 462 -24.57 -13.74 33.42
C ILE A 462 -25.15 -12.33 33.23
N LYS A 463 -25.47 -11.75 34.39
CA LYS A 463 -26.18 -10.49 34.64
C LYS A 463 -25.72 -9.30 33.78
N GLU A 464 -26.71 -8.54 33.33
CA GLU A 464 -26.55 -7.18 32.82
C GLU A 464 -25.90 -6.27 33.88
N HIS A 465 -24.75 -5.67 33.57
CA HIS A 465 -24.30 -4.40 34.16
C HIS A 465 -23.20 -3.77 33.28
N SER A 466 -23.62 -3.04 32.22
CA SER A 466 -22.83 -2.00 31.51
C SER A 466 -23.48 -1.46 30.23
N LEU A 467 -24.75 -1.80 29.91
CA LEU A 467 -25.41 -1.38 28.68
C LEU A 467 -25.96 0.07 28.71
N ALA A 468 -25.14 1.02 29.13
CA ALA A 468 -25.55 2.42 29.35
C ALA A 468 -24.48 3.45 28.95
N LEU A 469 -23.78 3.27 27.82
CA LEU A 469 -23.06 4.32 27.08
C LEU A 469 -22.48 3.78 25.76
N ARG A 470 -23.29 3.79 24.68
CA ARG A 470 -22.93 3.81 23.23
C ARG A 470 -24.07 3.27 22.36
N LYS A 471 -25.12 4.07 22.17
CA LYS A 471 -25.82 4.13 20.88
C LYS A 471 -25.33 5.39 20.18
N THR A 472 -24.44 5.24 19.19
CA THR A 472 -24.26 6.28 18.18
C THR A 472 -25.58 6.40 17.44
N VAL A 473 -26.30 7.49 17.70
CA VAL A 473 -27.58 7.76 17.06
C VAL A 473 -27.32 7.97 15.58
N GLU A 474 -27.82 7.07 14.74
CA GLU A 474 -28.10 7.39 13.35
C GLU A 474 -29.02 8.62 13.36
N LEU A 475 -28.45 9.77 12.99
CA LEU A 475 -29.21 11.00 12.86
C LEU A 475 -29.94 10.92 11.53
N GLU A 476 -31.14 10.32 11.56
CA GLU A 476 -32.08 10.44 10.46
C GLU A 476 -32.18 11.91 10.02
N PRO A 477 -32.06 12.22 8.72
CA PRO A 477 -32.09 13.60 8.22
C PRO A 477 -33.33 14.41 8.68
N LEU A 478 -34.42 13.70 9.00
CA LEU A 478 -35.63 14.22 9.63
C LEU A 478 -35.39 15.05 10.91
N LYS A 479 -34.34 14.77 11.69
CA LYS A 479 -34.06 15.54 12.92
C LYS A 479 -33.56 16.95 12.65
N PHE A 480 -33.10 17.26 11.43
CA PHE A 480 -32.65 18.59 11.03
C PHE A 480 -33.81 19.48 10.56
N PHE A 481 -34.80 18.90 9.87
CA PHE A 481 -36.03 19.58 9.44
C PHE A 481 -37.07 19.71 10.57
N ASN A 482 -36.73 20.46 11.61
CA ASN A 482 -37.71 20.89 12.60
C ASN A 482 -38.61 22.03 12.06
N ASP A 483 -39.77 22.21 12.68
CA ASP A 483 -40.78 23.18 12.21
C ASP A 483 -40.29 24.65 12.32
N ASP A 484 -39.41 24.95 13.28
CA ASP A 484 -38.81 26.27 13.47
C ASP A 484 -37.95 26.65 12.25
N PHE A 485 -37.02 25.77 11.84
CA PHE A 485 -36.21 25.91 10.62
C PHE A 485 -37.09 26.05 9.37
N LEU A 486 -38.10 25.20 9.22
CA LEU A 486 -38.99 25.23 8.07
C LEU A 486 -39.76 26.55 7.96
N SER A 487 -40.29 27.05 9.09
CA SER A 487 -41.02 28.32 9.14
C SER A 487 -40.15 29.54 8.82
N LYS A 488 -38.84 29.44 9.05
CA LYS A 488 -37.85 30.51 8.90
C LYS A 488 -37.23 30.57 7.50
N TYR A 489 -37.02 29.42 6.86
CA TYR A 489 -36.27 29.32 5.60
C TYR A 489 -37.08 28.79 4.40
N THR A 490 -38.28 28.28 4.63
CA THR A 490 -39.23 27.83 3.61
C THR A 490 -40.55 28.59 3.71
N LYS A 491 -41.44 28.43 2.73
CA LYS A 491 -42.80 28.99 2.79
C LYS A 491 -43.80 28.19 3.65
N TYR A 492 -43.35 27.12 4.31
CA TYR A 492 -44.19 26.19 5.08
C TYR A 492 -43.95 26.33 6.58
N LYS A 493 -45.01 26.28 7.38
CA LYS A 493 -44.92 26.46 8.84
C LYS A 493 -44.42 25.23 9.59
N ASN A 494 -44.52 24.06 8.98
CA ASN A 494 -44.13 22.78 9.57
C ASN A 494 -43.92 21.72 8.47
N PHE A 495 -43.31 20.59 8.84
CA PHE A 495 -42.99 19.53 7.88
C PHE A 495 -44.23 18.87 7.26
N HIS A 496 -45.32 18.76 8.02
CA HIS A 496 -46.59 18.22 7.52
C HIS A 496 -47.16 19.07 6.37
N GLN A 497 -47.11 20.40 6.48
CA GLN A 497 -47.58 21.31 5.43
C GLN A 497 -46.71 21.22 4.16
N LEU A 498 -45.40 21.06 4.32
CA LEU A 498 -44.49 20.84 3.19
C LEU A 498 -44.82 19.52 2.45
N LEU A 499 -45.15 18.45 3.19
CA LEU A 499 -45.55 17.18 2.58
C LEU A 499 -46.90 17.28 1.87
N SER A 500 -47.95 17.82 2.53
CA SER A 500 -49.30 17.92 1.96
C SER A 500 -49.34 18.69 0.64
N ASP A 501 -48.71 19.87 0.62
CA ASP A 501 -48.82 20.81 -0.49
C ASP A 501 -47.98 20.38 -1.71
N ASN A 502 -47.10 19.37 -1.53
CA ASN A 502 -46.31 18.76 -2.58
C ASN A 502 -46.75 17.31 -2.92
N LYS A 503 -47.88 16.84 -2.35
CA LYS A 503 -48.44 15.49 -2.54
C LYS A 503 -47.48 14.37 -2.12
N LEU A 504 -46.74 14.59 -1.05
CA LEU A 504 -45.80 13.64 -0.47
C LEU A 504 -46.40 13.02 0.78
N THR A 505 -46.12 11.74 1.04
CA THR A 505 -46.62 11.02 2.22
C THR A 505 -45.59 10.97 3.34
N SER A 506 -44.30 11.01 2.99
CA SER A 506 -43.20 10.94 3.95
C SER A 506 -41.91 11.57 3.38
N TYR A 507 -40.91 11.79 4.25
CA TYR A 507 -39.55 12.10 3.81
C TYR A 507 -38.95 11.01 2.90
N SER A 508 -39.38 9.75 3.05
CA SER A 508 -38.91 8.66 2.19
C SER A 508 -39.17 8.97 0.71
N ASP A 509 -40.27 9.67 0.40
CA ASP A 509 -40.63 10.04 -0.97
C ASP A 509 -39.64 11.08 -1.53
N ILE A 510 -39.23 12.06 -0.72
CA ILE A 510 -38.17 13.02 -1.08
C ILE A 510 -36.83 12.30 -1.26
N SER A 511 -36.49 11.37 -0.36
CA SER A 511 -35.25 10.59 -0.44
C SER A 511 -35.19 9.62 -1.64
N LYS A 512 -36.32 9.36 -2.31
CA LYS A 512 -36.43 8.56 -3.54
C LYS A 512 -36.45 9.40 -4.82
N MET A 513 -36.72 10.71 -4.73
CA MET A 513 -36.59 11.62 -5.87
C MET A 513 -35.15 11.62 -6.41
N ARG A 514 -35.00 11.84 -7.71
CA ARG A 514 -33.71 12.13 -8.35
C ARG A 514 -33.20 13.49 -7.87
N ASN A 515 -31.88 13.71 -7.91
CA ASN A 515 -31.30 14.96 -7.39
C ASN A 515 -31.88 16.21 -8.07
N GLU A 516 -32.10 16.15 -9.39
CA GLU A 516 -32.77 17.19 -10.18
C GLU A 516 -34.16 17.55 -9.61
N GLU A 517 -34.97 16.55 -9.29
CA GLU A 517 -36.33 16.71 -8.75
C GLU A 517 -36.30 17.29 -7.32
N ARG A 518 -35.25 16.99 -6.54
CA ARG A 518 -35.05 17.58 -5.20
C ARG A 518 -34.58 19.03 -5.29
N ASP A 519 -33.73 19.37 -6.26
CA ASP A 519 -33.28 20.75 -6.49
C ASP A 519 -34.44 21.61 -7.01
N GLU A 520 -35.30 21.08 -7.89
CA GLU A 520 -36.58 21.70 -8.27
C GLU A 520 -37.50 21.90 -7.05
N LEU A 521 -37.61 20.90 -6.16
CA LEU A 521 -38.33 21.03 -4.90
C LEU A 521 -37.71 22.12 -4.01
N ALA A 522 -36.38 22.16 -3.88
CA ALA A 522 -35.66 23.16 -3.10
C ALA A 522 -35.97 24.60 -3.54
N ILE A 523 -35.90 24.84 -4.85
CA ILE A 523 -36.26 26.11 -5.50
C ILE A 523 -37.74 26.44 -5.31
N LYS A 524 -38.63 25.44 -5.33
CA LYS A 524 -40.07 25.62 -5.15
C LYS A 524 -40.46 25.92 -3.70
N VAL A 525 -39.74 25.39 -2.72
CA VAL A 525 -40.11 25.48 -1.28
C VAL A 525 -39.36 26.56 -0.51
N SER A 526 -38.17 26.95 -0.97
CA SER A 526 -37.23 27.81 -0.23
C SER A 526 -36.53 28.83 -1.15
N HIS A 527 -35.56 29.56 -0.61
CA HIS A 527 -34.68 30.45 -1.36
C HIS A 527 -33.37 29.77 -1.83
N TYR A 528 -33.16 28.51 -1.47
CA TYR A 528 -31.99 27.72 -1.86
C TYR A 528 -32.15 27.15 -3.27
N LYS A 529 -31.02 26.94 -3.97
CA LYS A 529 -31.02 26.40 -5.34
C LYS A 529 -30.87 24.89 -5.40
N LYS A 530 -30.34 24.28 -4.34
CA LYS A 530 -30.19 22.83 -4.21
C LYS A 530 -30.80 22.32 -2.93
N TRP A 531 -31.20 21.05 -2.92
CA TRP A 531 -31.73 20.41 -1.72
C TRP A 531 -30.67 20.22 -0.63
N ASP A 532 -29.44 19.93 -1.03
CA ASP A 532 -28.32 19.75 -0.10
C ASP A 532 -27.97 21.05 0.64
N ASP A 533 -28.09 22.22 -0.03
CA ASP A 533 -27.91 23.53 0.63
C ASP A 533 -28.91 23.74 1.79
N ILE A 534 -30.14 23.22 1.65
CA ILE A 534 -31.18 23.28 2.71
C ILE A 534 -30.81 22.36 3.87
N LEU A 535 -30.35 21.13 3.57
CA LEU A 535 -29.92 20.15 4.56
C LEU A 535 -28.74 20.68 5.39
N ASP A 536 -27.73 21.26 4.75
CA ASP A 536 -26.58 21.85 5.42
C ASP A 536 -26.97 23.03 6.30
N ALA A 537 -27.87 23.91 5.83
CA ALA A 537 -28.40 25.00 6.65
C ALA A 537 -29.15 24.49 7.90
N ALA A 538 -29.99 23.47 7.74
CA ALA A 538 -30.74 22.85 8.83
C ALA A 538 -29.83 22.15 9.85
N MET A 539 -28.77 21.48 9.38
CA MET A 539 -27.79 20.85 10.25
C MET A 539 -26.98 21.88 11.04
N ASN A 540 -26.54 22.96 10.39
CA ASN A 540 -25.76 24.03 11.04
C ASN A 540 -26.54 24.73 12.15
N GLU A 541 -27.82 25.07 11.95
CA GLU A 541 -28.62 25.72 13.01
C GLU A 541 -28.82 24.82 14.24
N ILE A 542 -28.98 23.49 14.06
CA ILE A 542 -29.04 22.55 15.19
C ILE A 542 -27.70 22.43 15.90
N LEU A 543 -26.58 22.44 15.18
CA LEU A 543 -25.25 22.43 15.78
C LEU A 543 -25.00 23.71 16.58
N GLU A 544 -25.31 24.88 16.04
CA GLU A 544 -25.23 26.16 16.76
C GLU A 544 -26.11 26.18 18.01
N LYS A 545 -27.36 25.70 17.92
CA LYS A 545 -28.26 25.60 19.06
C LYS A 545 -27.69 24.72 20.17
N ARG A 546 -27.18 23.53 19.83
CA ARG A 546 -26.52 22.63 20.81
C ARG A 546 -25.25 23.23 21.40
N ILE A 547 -24.43 23.91 20.61
CA ILE A 547 -23.24 24.61 21.09
C ILE A 547 -23.63 25.71 22.09
N ASN A 548 -24.72 26.43 21.84
CA ASN A 548 -25.24 27.47 22.74
C ASN A 548 -25.95 26.90 23.98
N GLU A 549 -26.52 25.69 23.91
CA GLU A 549 -27.03 24.94 25.06
C GLU A 549 -25.90 24.42 25.96
N ILE A 550 -24.78 23.96 25.38
CA ILE A 550 -23.60 23.47 26.13
C ILE A 550 -22.80 24.63 26.78
N LYS A 551 -22.93 25.85 26.25
CA LYS A 551 -22.28 27.07 26.79
C LYS A 551 -23.07 27.75 27.92
N LYS A 552 -24.28 27.27 28.24
CA LYS A 552 -25.14 27.79 29.31
C LYS A 552 -25.13 26.86 30.52
#